data_AF-A0A9P8C1N4-F1
#
_entry.id   AF-A0A9P8C1N4-F1
#
_cell.length_a   1.000
_cell.length_b   1.000
_cell.length_c   1.000
_cell.angle_alpha   90.00
_cell.angle_beta   90.00
_cell.angle_gamma   90.00
#
_symmetry.space_group_name_H-M   'P 1'
#
loop_
_entity.id
_entity.type
_entity.pdbx_description
1 polymer ?
#
loop_
_entity_poly.entity_id
_entity_poly.type
_entity_poly.pdbx_seq_one_letter_code
_entity_poly.pdbx_strand_id
1 'polypeptide(L)' 'MRCDLDGNNAEKIVRNGDMELEEPRADFLRWRRGISLNKAVRYVYWSQEGPPKGGKGMILRRPN' A
#
# COMPACT_ATOMS: atom_id res chain seq x y z
N MET A 1 4.72 5.07 2.99
CA MET A 1 5.54 6.28 3.21
C MET A 1 6.87 5.85 3.82
N ARG A 2 7.96 6.55 3.54
CA ARG A 2 9.22 6.48 4.31
C ARG A 2 9.61 7.87 4.79
N CYS A 3 10.48 7.91 5.77
CA CYS A 3 11.19 9.09 6.25
C CYS A 3 12.52 8.62 6.84
N ASP A 4 13.38 9.57 7.16
CA ASP A 4 14.55 9.33 7.99
C ASP A 4 14.13 8.96 9.43
N LEU A 5 15.06 8.43 10.23
CA LEU A 5 14.77 7.97 11.59
C LEU A 5 14.38 9.11 12.55
N ASP A 6 14.73 10.35 12.20
CA ASP A 6 14.34 11.58 12.89
C ASP A 6 13.00 12.17 12.37
N GLY A 7 12.38 11.51 11.39
CA GLY A 7 11.13 11.93 10.78
C GLY A 7 11.27 12.91 9.61
N ASN A 8 12.49 13.33 9.24
CA ASN A 8 12.73 14.20 8.10
C ASN A 8 12.58 13.47 6.76
N ASN A 9 12.57 14.24 5.65
CA ASN A 9 12.56 13.73 4.27
C ASN A 9 11.42 12.71 3.97
N ALA A 10 10.21 13.02 4.44
CA ALA A 10 9.05 12.17 4.25
C ALA A 10 8.65 12.03 2.77
N GLU A 11 8.51 10.79 2.28
CA GLU A 11 8.21 10.47 0.89
C GLU A 11 7.12 9.38 0.75
N LYS A 12 6.25 9.53 -0.25
CA LYS A 12 5.29 8.51 -0.71
C LYS A 12 5.98 7.67 -1.83
N ILE A 13 6.39 6.39 -1.73
CA ILE A 13 6.04 5.37 -0.75
C ILE A 13 4.78 4.55 -1.06
N VAL A 14 4.30 4.37 -2.28
CA VAL A 14 3.02 3.68 -2.58
C VAL A 14 1.78 4.52 -2.24
N ARG A 15 1.01 4.87 -3.28
CA ARG A 15 -0.36 5.41 -3.20
C ARG A 15 -1.27 4.48 -3.99
N ASN A 16 -2.37 4.02 -3.39
CA ASN A 16 -3.32 3.07 -3.97
C ASN A 16 -4.68 3.59 -3.50
N GLY A 17 -5.30 4.39 -4.35
CA GLY A 17 -6.47 5.20 -3.99
C GLY A 17 -6.13 6.66 -3.69
N ASP A 18 -7.16 7.47 -3.89
CA ASP A 18 -7.20 8.87 -3.52
C ASP A 18 -8.32 9.08 -2.52
N MET A 19 -7.99 9.58 -1.33
CA MET A 19 -8.97 9.84 -0.29
C MET A 19 -9.78 11.10 -0.59
N GLU A 20 -9.35 11.96 -1.51
CA GLU A 20 -10.07 13.17 -1.90
C GLU A 20 -11.19 12.90 -2.90
N LEU A 21 -11.14 11.75 -3.58
CA LEU A 21 -12.19 11.31 -4.49
C LEU A 21 -13.15 10.37 -3.72
N GLU A 22 -14.44 10.46 -4.01
CA GLU A 22 -15.46 9.66 -3.34
C GLU A 22 -15.45 8.20 -3.82
N GLU A 23 -15.29 7.98 -5.13
CA GLU A 23 -15.29 6.64 -5.73
C GLU A 23 -14.21 5.68 -5.19
N PRO A 24 -12.93 6.10 -5.00
CA PRO A 24 -11.89 5.23 -4.48
C PRO A 24 -12.09 4.80 -3.02
N ARG A 25 -12.91 5.52 -2.24
CA ARG A 25 -13.18 5.16 -0.84
C ARG A 25 -14.03 3.88 -0.73
N ALA A 26 -14.97 3.69 -1.67
CA ALA A 26 -15.84 2.52 -1.72
C ALA A 26 -15.18 1.28 -2.34
N ASP A 27 -14.03 1.46 -3.01
CA ASP A 27 -13.31 0.37 -3.66
C ASP A 27 -12.44 -0.41 -2.66
N PHE A 28 -12.95 -1.56 -2.23
CA PHE A 28 -12.25 -2.48 -1.33
C PHE A 28 -10.85 -2.86 -1.84
N LEU A 29 -10.64 -2.87 -3.17
CA LEU A 29 -9.33 -3.16 -3.77
C LEU A 29 -8.30 -2.05 -3.52
N ARG A 30 -8.66 -0.95 -2.86
CA ARG A 30 -7.69 0.10 -2.49
C ARG A 30 -7.29 0.05 -1.03
N TRP A 31 -7.93 -0.83 -0.25
CA TRP A 31 -7.72 -0.95 1.18
C TRP A 31 -6.52 -1.85 1.47
N ARG A 32 -5.60 -1.34 2.29
CA ARG A 32 -4.36 -2.04 2.66
C ARG A 32 -4.40 -2.46 4.11
N ARG A 33 -3.99 -3.70 4.39
CA ARG A 33 -3.99 -4.26 5.76
C ARG A 33 -2.59 -4.44 6.34
N GLY A 34 -1.56 -4.65 5.50
CA GLY A 34 -0.19 -4.86 5.96
C GLY A 34 0.87 -4.49 4.92
N ILE A 35 2.10 -4.26 5.39
CA ILE A 35 3.27 -3.89 4.60
C ILE A 35 4.50 -4.68 5.07
N SER A 36 5.37 -5.06 4.14
CA SER A 36 6.67 -5.69 4.43
C SER A 36 7.74 -5.19 3.47
N LEU A 37 9.00 -5.26 3.89
CA LEU A 37 10.17 -4.77 3.14
C LEU A 37 11.18 -5.89 2.94
N ASN A 38 11.65 -6.05 1.71
CA ASN A 38 12.84 -6.84 1.42
C ASN A 38 13.98 -5.90 1.05
N LYS A 39 14.94 -5.72 1.95
CA LYS A 39 16.06 -4.79 1.78
C LYS A 39 17.10 -5.29 0.77
N ALA A 40 17.30 -6.61 0.67
CA ALA A 40 18.32 -7.19 -0.21
C ALA A 40 18.02 -6.92 -1.68
N VAL A 41 16.75 -7.05 -2.08
CA VAL A 41 16.30 -6.81 -3.46
C VAL A 41 15.59 -5.46 -3.64
N ARG A 42 15.49 -4.66 -2.56
CA ARG A 42 14.83 -3.35 -2.54
C ARG A 42 13.38 -3.38 -3.07
N TYR A 43 12.56 -4.25 -2.48
CA TYR A 43 11.12 -4.30 -2.77
C TYR A 43 10.28 -3.98 -1.54
N VAL A 44 9.19 -3.25 -1.78
CA VAL A 44 8.09 -3.08 -0.84
C VAL A 44 6.96 -4.00 -1.26
N TYR A 45 6.41 -4.74 -0.29
CA TYR A 45 5.26 -5.61 -0.47
C TYR A 45 4.10 -5.09 0.38
N TRP A 46 2.87 -5.18 -0.13
CA TRP A 46 1.68 -4.89 0.66
C TRP A 46 0.55 -5.84 0.33
N SER A 47 -0.31 -6.09 1.31
CA SER A 47 -1.55 -6.83 1.11
C SER A 47 -2.69 -5.89 0.78
N GLN A 48 -3.51 -6.30 -0.18
CA GLN A 48 -4.77 -5.67 -0.54
C GLN A 48 -5.89 -6.65 -0.21
N GLU A 49 -6.82 -6.22 0.64
CA GLU A 49 -8.01 -7.01 0.91
C GLU A 49 -9.01 -6.83 -0.24
N GLY A 50 -9.63 -7.92 -0.69
CA GLY A 50 -10.76 -7.81 -1.61
C GLY A 50 -12.06 -7.50 -0.87
N PRO A 51 -13.19 -7.40 -1.59
CA PRO A 51 -14.50 -7.37 -0.94
C PRO A 51 -14.68 -8.58 0.00
N PRO A 52 -15.47 -8.45 1.09
CA PRO A 52 -15.78 -9.57 1.98
C PRO A 52 -16.33 -10.77 1.20
N LYS A 53 -15.77 -11.97 1.43
CA LYS A 53 -16.09 -13.20 0.68
C LYS A 53 -15.93 -13.09 -0.85
N GLY A 54 -15.16 -12.11 -1.33
CA GLY A 54 -15.00 -11.83 -2.75
C GLY A 54 -13.84 -12.58 -3.41
N GLY A 55 -12.89 -13.14 -2.64
CA GLY A 55 -11.75 -13.89 -3.18
C GLY A 55 -10.76 -13.06 -4.03
N LYS A 56 -10.82 -11.72 -3.94
CA LYS A 56 -10.02 -10.79 -4.75
C LYS A 56 -8.81 -10.18 -4.01
N GLY A 57 -8.38 -10.82 -2.92
CA GLY A 57 -7.21 -10.37 -2.18
C GLY A 57 -5.93 -10.56 -3.00
N MET A 58 -4.99 -9.63 -2.87
CA MET A 58 -3.71 -9.68 -3.60
C MET A 58 -2.53 -9.34 -2.71
N ILE A 59 -1.38 -9.94 -3.01
CA ILE A 59 -0.08 -9.44 -2.56
C ILE A 59 0.52 -8.66 -3.74
N LEU A 60 0.78 -7.38 -3.50
CA LEU A 60 1.32 -6.47 -4.49
C LEU A 60 2.75 -6.11 -4.08
N ARG A 61 3.57 -5.75 -5.07
CA ARG A 61 4.95 -5.32 -4.84
C ARG A 61 5.34 -4.16 -5.73
N ARG A 62 6.28 -3.34 -5.27
CA ARG A 62 6.98 -2.37 -6.10
C ARG A 62 8.47 -2.28 -5.76
N PRO A 63 9.33 -1.94 -6.72
CA PRO A 63 10.72 -1.59 -6.43
C PRO A 63 10.78 -0.33 -5.54
N ASN A 64 11.85 -0.23 -4.75
CA ASN A 64 12.12 0.80 -3.76
C ASN A 64 13.46 1.50 -3.98
#